data_AF-A0A9X0QGX0-F1
#
_entry.id   AF-A0A9X0QGX0-F1
#
_cell.length_a   1.000
_cell.length_b   1.000
_cell.length_c   1.000
_cell.angle_alpha   90.00
_cell.angle_beta   90.00
_cell.angle_gamma   90.00
#
_symmetry.space_group_name_H-M   'P 1'
#
loop_
_entity.id
_entity.type
_entity.pdbx_description
1 polymer ?
#
loop_
_entity_poly.entity_id
_entity_poly.type
_entity_poly.pdbx_seq_one_letter_code
_entity_poly.pdbx_strand_id
1 'polypeptide(L)'
;MKILQIAAVAAVGLFVPCALHAASLCPAVGDATAGCDLVITVTNSGTTVATGPSFALAGGTYDGSDDTLIGIINNSTSALSSISLSSNTDIFGFDGDGIDTFGVTGNSKDTSGYGGPDSFYSGINPSATAGTVDFVTPLAAGGGNTFFSLEEALVPSQVVVTPPAPAVPEPSTLVLLGTGLVGFCGAVKRRFAL
;
A
#
# COMPACT_ATOMS: atom_id res chain seq x y z
N MET A 1 -0.68 74.08 25.21
CA MET A 1 -0.03 72.89 24.62
C MET A 1 -0.35 71.69 25.52
N LYS A 2 -1.31 70.85 25.12
CA LYS A 2 -1.59 69.55 25.75
C LYS A 2 -1.87 68.57 24.62
N ILE A 3 -0.98 67.58 24.51
CA ILE A 3 -0.79 66.66 23.39
C ILE A 3 -1.85 65.55 23.48
N LEU A 4 -2.62 65.36 22.41
CA LEU A 4 -3.58 64.26 22.27
C LEU A 4 -2.82 63.01 21.81
N GLN A 5 -2.74 61.96 22.64
CA GLN A 5 -2.16 60.67 22.24
C GLN A 5 -3.25 59.78 21.64
N ILE A 6 -3.03 59.36 20.39
CA ILE A 6 -3.86 58.37 19.69
C ILE A 6 -3.27 57.00 20.02
N ALA A 7 -4.03 56.16 20.72
CA ALA A 7 -3.65 54.77 20.98
C ALA A 7 -4.00 53.91 19.76
N ALA A 8 -2.98 53.33 19.13
CA ALA A 8 -3.13 52.35 18.06
C ALA A 8 -3.49 50.98 18.65
N VAL A 9 -4.65 50.44 18.28
CA VAL A 9 -5.05 49.06 18.63
C VAL A 9 -4.46 48.11 17.59
N ALA A 10 -3.39 47.40 17.96
CA ALA A 10 -2.85 46.31 17.16
C ALA A 10 -3.66 45.04 17.45
N ALA A 11 -4.51 44.63 16.50
CA ALA A 11 -5.19 43.34 16.56
C ALA A 11 -4.19 42.22 16.25
N VAL A 12 -3.70 41.55 17.28
CA VAL A 12 -2.91 40.32 17.15
C VAL A 12 -3.88 39.20 16.78
N GLY A 13 -3.94 38.85 15.49
CA GLY A 13 -4.67 37.69 15.01
C GLY A 13 -4.06 36.42 15.58
N LEU A 14 -4.78 35.72 16.45
CA LEU A 14 -4.45 34.37 16.89
C LEU A 14 -4.60 33.45 15.67
N PHE A 15 -3.50 33.19 14.95
CA PHE A 15 -3.42 32.04 14.06
C PHE A 15 -3.35 30.80 14.95
N VAL A 16 -4.49 30.19 15.24
CA VAL A 16 -4.53 28.82 15.74
C VAL A 16 -4.18 27.93 14.54
N PRO A 17 -3.01 27.26 14.51
CA PRO A 17 -2.82 26.21 13.53
C PRO A 17 -3.84 25.12 13.88
N CYS A 18 -4.85 24.97 13.03
CA CYS A 18 -5.64 23.76 13.00
C CYS A 18 -4.67 22.67 12.52
N ALA A 19 -4.05 21.97 13.46
CA ALA A 19 -3.36 20.73 13.16
C ALA A 19 -4.45 19.76 12.68
N LEU A 20 -4.64 19.73 11.36
CA LEU A 20 -5.37 18.67 10.69
C LEU A 20 -4.67 17.39 11.11
N HIS A 21 -5.25 16.65 12.06
CA HIS A 21 -4.75 15.34 12.45
C HIS A 21 -4.97 14.43 11.25
N ALA A 22 -3.98 14.35 10.37
CA ALA A 22 -3.85 13.19 9.50
C ALA A 22 -3.77 12.00 10.45
N ALA A 23 -4.75 11.09 10.39
CA ALA A 23 -4.67 9.85 11.12
C ALA A 23 -3.33 9.17 10.78
N SER A 24 -2.61 8.65 11.78
CA SER A 24 -1.38 7.92 11.53
C SER A 24 -1.71 6.69 10.69
N LEU A 25 -0.98 6.50 9.58
CA LEU A 25 -1.17 5.37 8.65
C LEU A 25 -1.16 4.01 9.38
N CYS A 26 -0.28 3.89 10.37
CA CYS A 26 -0.25 2.76 11.28
C CYS A 26 -0.60 3.23 12.71
N PRO A 27 -1.33 2.41 13.49
CA PRO A 27 -1.47 2.63 14.92
C PRO A 27 -0.12 2.43 15.63
N ALA A 28 -0.05 2.82 16.91
CA ALA A 28 1.07 2.42 17.75
C ALA A 28 0.99 0.92 18.04
N VAL A 29 2.05 0.19 17.72
CA VAL A 29 2.16 -1.26 17.95
C VAL A 29 3.53 -1.52 18.56
N GLY A 30 3.59 -2.15 19.73
CA GLY A 30 4.83 -2.39 20.46
C GLY A 30 5.73 -1.14 20.53
N ASP A 31 6.95 -1.26 20.01
CA ASP A 31 7.97 -0.21 19.95
C ASP A 31 7.75 0.79 18.78
N ALA A 32 6.92 0.43 17.79
CA ALA A 32 6.50 1.32 16.71
C ALA A 32 5.45 2.34 17.18
N THR A 33 5.90 3.29 17.99
CA THR A 33 5.03 4.25 18.71
C THR A 33 4.69 5.53 17.93
N ALA A 34 5.36 5.79 16.79
CA ALA A 34 5.20 7.01 16.00
C ALA A 34 4.49 6.81 14.65
N GLY A 35 4.11 5.58 14.31
CA GLY A 35 3.56 5.17 13.03
C GLY A 35 4.23 3.90 12.51
N CYS A 36 4.31 3.75 11.19
CA CYS A 36 4.88 2.56 10.55
C CYS A 36 6.42 2.55 10.62
N ASP A 37 7.01 1.37 10.51
CA ASP A 37 8.46 1.20 10.33
C ASP A 37 8.83 1.42 8.86
N LEU A 38 8.07 0.86 7.92
CA LEU A 38 8.19 1.16 6.49
C LEU A 38 6.86 1.62 5.90
N VAL A 39 6.95 2.39 4.81
CA VAL A 39 5.79 2.87 4.05
C VAL A 39 5.97 2.55 2.57
N ILE A 40 5.03 1.78 2.03
CA ILE A 40 4.87 1.51 0.61
C ILE A 40 3.93 2.57 0.03
N THR A 41 4.39 3.32 -0.98
CA THR A 41 3.56 4.26 -1.73
C THR A 41 3.41 3.79 -3.17
N VAL A 42 2.18 3.50 -3.57
CA VAL A 42 1.82 3.11 -4.94
C VAL A 42 1.31 4.34 -5.69
N THR A 43 1.89 4.61 -6.85
CA THR A 43 1.49 5.69 -7.75
C THR A 43 1.30 5.16 -9.16
N ASN A 44 0.75 5.97 -10.06
CA ASN A 44 0.68 5.60 -11.49
C ASN A 44 2.06 5.43 -12.14
N SER A 45 3.12 6.02 -11.55
CA SER A 45 4.49 5.97 -12.06
C SER A 45 5.28 4.78 -11.51
N GLY A 46 4.72 4.03 -10.57
CA GLY A 46 5.37 2.93 -9.88
C GLY A 46 5.22 3.00 -8.36
N THR A 47 5.95 2.12 -7.69
CA THR A 47 5.90 1.95 -6.23
C THR A 47 7.23 2.34 -5.61
N THR A 48 7.18 2.97 -4.44
CA THR A 48 8.34 3.28 -3.61
C THR A 48 8.19 2.70 -2.22
N VAL A 49 9.28 2.23 -1.63
CA VAL A 49 9.35 1.83 -0.21
C VAL A 49 10.27 2.83 0.49
N ALA A 50 9.82 3.37 1.61
CA ALA A 50 10.59 4.34 2.41
C ALA A 50 10.47 4.02 3.90
N THR A 51 11.40 4.53 4.70
CA THR A 51 11.32 4.46 6.17
C THR A 51 10.14 5.29 6.67
N GLY A 52 9.33 4.71 7.54
CA GLY A 52 8.27 5.38 8.26
C GLY A 52 8.76 6.08 9.53
N PRO A 53 7.86 6.75 10.28
CA PRO A 53 8.21 7.52 11.46
C PRO A 53 8.80 6.68 12.61
N SER A 54 8.44 5.40 12.72
CA SER A 54 8.91 4.52 13.81
C SER A 54 10.27 3.88 13.52
N PHE A 55 10.71 3.86 12.26
CA PHE A 55 11.92 3.17 11.83
C PHE A 55 13.16 3.51 12.69
N ALA A 56 13.40 4.80 12.93
CA ALA A 56 14.56 5.25 13.69
C ALA A 56 14.39 5.13 15.21
N LEU A 57 13.16 4.94 15.70
CA LEU A 57 12.85 4.82 17.12
C LEU A 57 12.96 3.38 17.60
N ALA A 58 12.51 2.44 16.77
CA ALA A 58 12.38 1.03 17.11
C ALA A 58 13.37 0.13 16.35
N GLY A 59 14.38 0.72 15.68
CA GLY A 59 15.35 -0.04 14.88
C GLY A 59 14.77 -0.67 13.62
N GLY A 60 13.56 -0.27 13.22
CA GLY A 60 12.82 -0.85 12.09
C GLY A 60 11.91 -2.01 12.48
N THR A 61 11.77 -2.31 13.77
CA THR A 61 10.97 -3.45 14.26
C THR A 61 9.94 -3.01 15.30
N TYR A 62 8.68 -3.45 15.21
CA TYR A 62 7.66 -3.07 16.19
C TYR A 62 7.66 -3.95 17.45
N ASP A 63 8.17 -5.17 17.38
CA ASP A 63 8.21 -6.13 18.49
C ASP A 63 9.49 -6.01 19.34
N GLY A 64 10.46 -5.23 18.86
CA GLY A 64 11.77 -5.04 19.47
C GLY A 64 12.79 -6.13 19.12
N SER A 65 12.47 -7.03 18.18
CA SER A 65 13.34 -8.12 17.72
C SER A 65 13.51 -8.07 16.21
N ASP A 66 12.50 -8.50 15.46
CA ASP A 66 12.62 -8.77 14.04
C ASP A 66 11.32 -8.61 13.26
N ASP A 67 10.24 -8.06 13.80
CA ASP A 67 9.03 -7.87 13.00
C ASP A 67 8.84 -6.42 12.54
N THR A 68 8.56 -6.20 11.25
CA THR A 68 8.43 -4.84 10.68
C THR A 68 6.96 -4.44 10.44
N LEU A 69 6.56 -3.26 10.92
CA LEU A 69 5.23 -2.69 10.67
C LEU A 69 5.21 -1.91 9.34
N ILE A 70 4.38 -2.36 8.40
CA ILE A 70 4.31 -1.82 7.05
C ILE A 70 2.99 -1.07 6.86
N GLY A 71 3.09 0.21 6.48
CA GLY A 71 1.98 0.97 5.95
C GLY A 71 1.96 0.95 4.42
N ILE A 72 0.78 0.96 3.81
CA ILE A 72 0.63 1.12 2.36
C ILE A 72 -0.34 2.24 2.01
N ILE A 73 0.03 3.08 1.04
CA ILE A 73 -0.80 4.15 0.50
C ILE A 73 -0.95 3.97 -1.02
N ASN A 74 -2.19 3.95 -1.49
CA ASN A 74 -2.55 3.94 -2.90
C ASN A 74 -2.86 5.35 -3.42
N ASN A 75 -1.83 6.03 -3.93
CA ASN A 75 -1.94 7.31 -4.63
C ASN A 75 -2.09 7.14 -6.16
N SER A 76 -2.39 5.93 -6.64
CA SER A 76 -2.70 5.69 -8.05
C SER A 76 -4.14 6.13 -8.38
N THR A 77 -4.49 6.10 -9.67
CA THR A 77 -5.85 6.39 -10.15
C THR A 77 -6.78 5.18 -10.13
N SER A 78 -6.29 4.00 -9.72
CA SER A 78 -7.07 2.76 -9.69
C SER A 78 -7.12 2.19 -8.28
N ALA A 79 -8.22 1.51 -7.94
CA ALA A 79 -8.28 0.77 -6.68
C ALA A 79 -7.25 -0.37 -6.71
N LEU A 80 -6.62 -0.63 -5.56
CA LEU A 80 -5.58 -1.65 -5.42
C LEU A 80 -6.13 -2.80 -4.58
N SER A 81 -6.29 -3.98 -5.16
CA SER A 81 -6.83 -5.17 -4.48
C SER A 81 -5.76 -6.03 -3.83
N SER A 82 -4.51 -5.93 -4.29
CA SER A 82 -3.39 -6.69 -3.76
C SER A 82 -2.05 -6.07 -4.20
N ILE A 83 -0.95 -6.54 -3.62
CA ILE A 83 0.43 -6.32 -4.09
C ILE A 83 1.23 -7.62 -3.94
N SER A 84 2.13 -7.92 -4.88
CA SER A 84 3.11 -8.99 -4.69
C SER A 84 4.36 -8.41 -4.05
N LEU A 85 4.85 -9.06 -3.01
CA LEU A 85 6.08 -8.71 -2.31
C LEU A 85 7.11 -9.82 -2.44
N SER A 86 8.37 -9.44 -2.45
CA SER A 86 9.49 -10.37 -2.32
C SER A 86 10.67 -9.73 -1.59
N SER A 87 11.48 -10.56 -0.95
CA SER A 87 12.71 -10.18 -0.25
C SER A 87 13.81 -11.22 -0.48
N ASN A 88 15.01 -10.91 -0.03
CA ASN A 88 16.10 -11.87 0.14
C ASN A 88 16.05 -12.62 1.49
N THR A 89 15.07 -12.29 2.32
CA THR A 89 14.74 -12.93 3.62
C THR A 89 13.32 -13.49 3.60
N ASP A 90 12.97 -14.31 4.59
CA ASP A 90 11.71 -15.01 4.76
C ASP A 90 10.62 -14.15 5.40
N ILE A 91 10.28 -13.03 4.74
CA ILE A 91 9.27 -12.04 5.17
C ILE A 91 7.84 -12.59 5.38
N PHE A 92 7.57 -13.84 4.99
CA PHE A 92 6.31 -14.56 5.17
C PHE A 92 6.45 -15.81 6.06
N GLY A 93 7.50 -15.87 6.90
CA GLY A 93 7.79 -16.99 7.80
C GLY A 93 6.67 -17.25 8.81
N PHE A 94 6.09 -16.18 9.35
CA PHE A 94 4.96 -16.17 10.28
C PHE A 94 5.17 -17.14 11.45
N ASP A 95 6.06 -16.77 12.37
CA ASP A 95 6.50 -17.62 13.46
C ASP A 95 5.60 -17.56 14.72
N GLY A 96 4.66 -16.60 14.75
CA GLY A 96 3.50 -16.61 15.64
C GLY A 96 3.38 -15.42 16.58
N ASP A 97 4.16 -14.36 16.37
CA ASP A 97 4.16 -13.14 17.19
C ASP A 97 3.72 -11.87 16.44
N GLY A 98 3.05 -12.04 15.30
CA GLY A 98 2.50 -10.95 14.49
C GLY A 98 1.65 -9.93 15.26
N ILE A 99 1.36 -8.80 14.62
CA ILE A 99 0.69 -7.62 15.22
C ILE A 99 -0.61 -7.90 16.00
N ASP A 100 -1.31 -8.99 15.72
CA ASP A 100 -2.47 -9.44 16.50
C ASP A 100 -2.11 -9.73 17.97
N THR A 101 -0.90 -10.24 18.24
CA THR A 101 -0.39 -10.49 19.59
C THR A 101 -0.15 -9.19 20.38
N PHE A 102 0.04 -8.08 19.66
CA PHE A 102 0.21 -6.72 20.19
C PHE A 102 -1.11 -5.94 20.29
N GLY A 103 -2.25 -6.63 20.12
CA GLY A 103 -3.57 -6.05 20.33
C GLY A 103 -4.14 -5.31 19.11
N VAL A 104 -3.49 -5.41 17.94
CA VAL A 104 -4.13 -5.03 16.68
C VAL A 104 -5.27 -6.03 16.41
N THR A 105 -6.42 -5.51 15.99
CA THR A 105 -7.51 -6.39 15.56
C THR A 105 -7.26 -6.82 14.12
N GLY A 106 -7.01 -8.11 13.91
CA GLY A 106 -6.95 -8.73 12.60
C GLY A 106 -8.29 -8.78 11.87
N ASN A 107 -8.34 -9.55 10.78
CA ASN A 107 -9.54 -9.73 9.97
C ASN A 107 -9.81 -11.22 9.71
N SER A 108 -11.06 -11.55 9.35
CA SER A 108 -11.48 -12.96 9.18
C SER A 108 -10.83 -13.72 8.02
N LYS A 109 -10.09 -13.04 7.12
CA LYS A 109 -9.39 -13.65 5.99
C LYS A 109 -7.95 -13.97 6.33
N ASP A 110 -7.35 -13.22 7.25
CA ASP A 110 -6.01 -13.49 7.72
C ASP A 110 -6.01 -14.55 8.82
N THR A 111 -5.18 -15.57 8.64
CA THR A 111 -4.94 -16.60 9.64
C THR A 111 -3.51 -16.58 10.16
N SER A 112 -2.68 -15.63 9.69
CA SER A 112 -1.29 -15.48 10.12
C SER A 112 -1.19 -14.70 11.44
N GLY A 113 -2.06 -13.70 11.64
CA GLY A 113 -1.94 -12.73 12.74
C GLY A 113 -1.10 -11.50 12.38
N TYR A 114 -0.63 -11.41 11.13
CA TYR A 114 0.23 -10.32 10.63
C TYR A 114 -0.53 -9.32 9.75
N GLY A 115 -1.72 -9.68 9.25
CA GLY A 115 -2.40 -8.97 8.17
C GLY A 115 -3.16 -7.70 8.59
N GLY A 116 -3.34 -7.51 9.90
CA GLY A 116 -4.01 -6.33 10.44
C GLY A 116 -5.48 -6.24 10.01
N PRO A 117 -6.07 -5.03 9.97
CA PRO A 117 -7.53 -4.88 9.87
C PRO A 117 -8.10 -5.18 8.48
N ASP A 118 -7.30 -5.13 7.42
CA ASP A 118 -7.81 -5.21 6.04
C ASP A 118 -6.87 -5.94 5.06
N SER A 119 -5.80 -6.58 5.54
CA SER A 119 -4.86 -7.33 4.69
C SER A 119 -4.79 -8.80 5.05
N PHE A 120 -4.50 -9.68 4.09
CA PHE A 120 -4.24 -11.10 4.32
C PHE A 120 -3.23 -11.61 3.28
N TYR A 121 -2.68 -12.79 3.49
CA TYR A 121 -1.59 -13.30 2.67
C TYR A 121 -2.00 -14.50 1.82
N SER A 122 -1.52 -14.54 0.58
CA SER A 122 -1.70 -15.66 -0.34
C SER A 122 -0.48 -15.87 -1.24
N GLY A 123 -0.43 -17.01 -1.92
CA GLY A 123 0.62 -17.27 -2.91
C GLY A 123 2.06 -17.29 -2.35
N ILE A 124 2.21 -17.55 -1.04
CA ILE A 124 3.51 -17.61 -0.38
C ILE A 124 4.34 -18.76 -0.95
N ASN A 125 5.57 -18.47 -1.36
CA ASN A 125 6.47 -19.47 -1.91
C ASN A 125 7.02 -20.41 -0.81
N PRO A 126 7.58 -21.59 -1.15
CA PRO A 126 8.10 -22.52 -0.14
C PRO A 126 9.24 -21.98 0.73
N SER A 127 9.92 -20.92 0.28
CA SER A 127 11.01 -20.27 1.02
C SER A 127 10.53 -19.10 1.88
N ALA A 128 9.22 -18.83 1.92
CA ALA A 128 8.62 -17.67 2.58
C ALA A 128 9.20 -16.29 2.16
N THR A 129 9.94 -16.23 1.06
CA THR A 129 10.61 -14.98 0.61
C THR A 129 9.78 -14.18 -0.38
N ALA A 130 8.66 -14.72 -0.86
CA ALA A 130 7.76 -14.04 -1.78
C ALA A 130 6.33 -14.51 -1.59
N GLY A 131 5.38 -13.60 -1.82
CA GLY A 131 3.96 -13.81 -1.58
C GLY A 131 3.14 -12.62 -2.06
N THR A 132 1.84 -12.70 -1.84
CA THR A 132 0.87 -11.64 -2.16
C THR A 132 0.22 -11.15 -0.88
N VAL A 133 0.18 -9.84 -0.71
CA VAL A 133 -0.65 -9.16 0.28
C VAL A 133 -1.93 -8.76 -0.42
N ASP A 134 -3.04 -9.40 -0.06
CA ASP A 134 -4.38 -9.13 -0.56
C ASP A 134 -5.13 -8.23 0.40
N PHE A 135 -5.99 -7.35 -0.13
CA PHE A 135 -6.81 -6.46 0.68
C PHE A 135 -8.27 -6.93 0.70
N VAL A 136 -8.84 -7.08 1.89
CA VAL A 136 -10.24 -7.50 2.06
C VAL A 136 -11.16 -6.48 1.39
N THR A 137 -10.89 -5.20 1.62
CA THR A 137 -11.45 -4.09 0.85
C THR A 137 -10.37 -3.51 -0.07
N PRO A 138 -10.58 -3.42 -1.40
CA PRO A 138 -9.60 -2.79 -2.27
C PRO A 138 -9.30 -1.36 -1.82
N LEU A 139 -8.02 -1.02 -1.70
CA LEU A 139 -7.58 0.31 -1.30
C LEU A 139 -8.02 1.32 -2.36
N ALA A 140 -8.86 2.27 -1.96
CA ALA A 140 -9.39 3.28 -2.87
C ALA A 140 -8.28 4.04 -3.61
N ALA A 141 -8.55 4.42 -4.85
CA ALA A 141 -7.69 5.31 -5.61
C ALA A 141 -7.56 6.67 -4.91
N GLY A 142 -6.42 7.34 -5.10
CA GLY A 142 -6.22 8.72 -4.64
C GLY A 142 -6.09 8.89 -3.12
N GLY A 143 -5.59 7.87 -2.41
CA GLY A 143 -5.21 7.97 -1.00
C GLY A 143 -5.74 6.86 -0.10
N GLY A 144 -6.38 5.82 -0.66
CA GLY A 144 -6.76 4.63 0.10
C GLY A 144 -5.53 3.96 0.71
N ASN A 145 -5.65 3.46 1.93
CA ASN A 145 -4.52 2.97 2.69
C ASN A 145 -4.92 1.90 3.70
N THR A 146 -3.94 1.12 4.13
CA THR A 146 -4.04 0.16 5.23
C THR A 146 -2.64 -0.11 5.77
N PHE A 147 -2.54 -1.01 6.75
CA PHE A 147 -1.28 -1.50 7.29
C PHE A 147 -1.34 -3.00 7.55
N PHE A 148 -0.17 -3.61 7.64
CA PHE A 148 0.07 -5.01 7.93
C PHE A 148 1.50 -5.15 8.46
N SER A 149 1.91 -6.35 8.85
CA SER A 149 3.27 -6.64 9.30
C SER A 149 3.93 -7.71 8.45
N LEU A 150 5.24 -7.76 8.51
CA LEU A 150 6.05 -8.80 7.90
C LEU A 150 7.13 -9.21 8.89
N GLU A 151 7.58 -10.44 8.75
CA GLU A 151 8.78 -10.93 9.42
C GLU A 151 10.02 -10.16 8.94
N GLU A 152 11.07 -10.28 9.74
CA GLU A 152 12.42 -9.73 9.56
C GLU A 152 12.53 -8.22 9.82
N ALA A 153 13.70 -7.82 10.34
CA ALA A 153 14.04 -6.41 10.58
C ALA A 153 14.36 -5.73 9.24
N LEU A 154 13.31 -5.32 8.52
CA LEU A 154 13.40 -4.93 7.12
C LEU A 154 13.88 -3.49 6.94
N VAL A 155 14.77 -3.30 5.98
CA VAL A 155 15.09 -1.97 5.42
C VAL A 155 14.45 -1.80 4.04
N PRO A 156 14.23 -0.56 3.55
CA PRO A 156 13.54 -0.32 2.28
C PRO A 156 14.09 -1.09 1.07
N SER A 157 15.40 -1.34 1.01
CA SER A 157 16.04 -2.06 -0.10
C SER A 157 15.76 -3.56 -0.14
N GLN A 158 15.25 -4.15 0.94
CA GLN A 158 14.91 -5.58 1.00
C GLN A 158 13.49 -5.86 0.50
N VAL A 159 12.60 -4.86 0.52
CA VAL A 159 11.21 -5.02 0.10
C VAL A 159 11.07 -4.68 -1.37
N VAL A 160 10.88 -5.70 -2.21
CA VAL A 160 10.58 -5.53 -3.63
C VAL A 160 9.07 -5.66 -3.83
N VAL A 161 8.44 -4.58 -4.28
CA VAL A 161 7.00 -4.54 -4.57
C VAL A 161 6.77 -4.66 -6.07
N THR A 162 6.00 -5.66 -6.46
CA THR A 162 5.44 -5.76 -7.82
C THR A 162 3.93 -5.56 -7.72
N PRO A 163 3.39 -4.40 -8.14
CA PRO A 163 1.95 -4.20 -8.21
C PRO A 163 1.31 -5.28 -9.10
N PRO A 164 0.02 -5.62 -8.88
CA PRO A 164 -0.71 -6.41 -9.85
C PRO A 164 -0.56 -5.74 -11.20
N ALA A 165 -0.29 -6.53 -12.24
CA ALA A 165 -0.26 -6.00 -13.60
C ALA A 165 -1.55 -5.19 -13.80
N PRO A 166 -1.48 -3.94 -14.30
CA PRO A 166 -2.71 -3.23 -14.66
C PRO A 166 -3.51 -4.19 -15.53
N ALA A 167 -4.82 -4.32 -15.30
CA ALA A 167 -5.67 -5.20 -16.09
C ALA A 167 -5.49 -4.82 -17.56
N VAL A 168 -4.57 -5.51 -18.26
CA VAL A 168 -4.25 -5.23 -19.65
C VAL A 168 -5.51 -5.62 -20.38
N PRO A 169 -6.24 -4.68 -21.00
CA PRO A 169 -7.34 -5.06 -21.87
C PRO A 169 -6.75 -6.01 -22.90
N GLU A 170 -7.29 -7.23 -23.00
CA GLU A 170 -6.80 -8.22 -23.96
C GLU A 170 -6.56 -7.52 -25.29
N PRO A 171 -5.35 -7.64 -25.88
CA PRO A 171 -4.96 -6.75 -26.95
C PRO A 171 -5.99 -6.87 -28.08
N SER A 172 -6.38 -5.72 -28.63
CA SER A 172 -7.34 -5.61 -29.74
C SER A 172 -6.93 -6.43 -30.98
N THR A 173 -5.78 -7.10 -30.97
CA THR A 173 -5.39 -8.16 -31.91
C THR A 173 -6.40 -9.30 -32.01
N LEU A 174 -7.11 -9.69 -30.94
CA LEU A 174 -8.19 -10.70 -31.07
C LEU A 174 -9.38 -10.16 -31.87
N VAL A 175 -9.74 -8.89 -31.66
CA VAL A 175 -10.81 -8.22 -32.41
C VAL A 175 -10.38 -7.95 -33.86
N LEU A 176 -9.13 -7.58 -34.09
CA LEU A 176 -8.57 -7.33 -35.43
C LEU A 176 -8.39 -8.63 -36.23
N LEU A 177 -7.99 -9.73 -35.58
CA LEU A 177 -7.91 -11.05 -36.20
C LEU A 177 -9.32 -11.58 -36.51
N GLY A 178 -10.27 -11.43 -35.58
CA GLY A 178 -11.67 -11.82 -35.78
C GLY A 178 -12.35 -11.05 -36.91
N THR A 179 -12.19 -9.73 -36.97
CA THR A 179 -12.76 -8.89 -38.04
C THR A 179 -12.04 -9.10 -39.38
N GLY A 180 -10.74 -9.35 -39.37
CA GLY A 180 -9.96 -9.69 -40.57
C GLY A 180 -10.40 -11.02 -41.22
N LEU A 181 -10.67 -12.06 -40.43
CA LEU A 181 -11.16 -13.35 -40.92
C LEU A 181 -12.58 -13.25 -41.51
N VAL A 182 -13.47 -12.47 -40.89
CA VAL A 182 -14.81 -12.21 -41.44
C VAL A 182 -14.74 -11.43 -42.75
N GLY A 183 -13.86 -10.42 -42.82
CA GLY A 183 -13.59 -9.67 -44.06
C GLY A 183 -13.05 -10.56 -45.18
N PHE A 184 -12.10 -11.46 -44.87
CA PHE A 184 -11.53 -12.40 -45.83
C PHE A 184 -12.56 -13.43 -46.33
N CYS A 185 -13.35 -14.01 -45.43
CA CYS A 185 -14.43 -14.95 -45.81
C CYS A 185 -15.51 -14.28 -46.68
N GLY A 186 -15.83 -13.02 -46.39
CA GLY A 186 -16.75 -12.22 -47.20
C GLY A 186 -16.21 -11.93 -48.61
N ALA A 187 -14.91 -11.66 -48.74
CA ALA A 187 -14.25 -11.43 -50.03
C ALA A 187 -14.17 -12.72 -50.87
N VAL A 188 -13.89 -13.88 -50.24
CA VAL A 188 -13.86 -15.18 -50.92
C VAL A 188 -15.25 -15.55 -51.45
N LYS A 189 -16.33 -15.38 -50.66
CA LYS A 189 -17.71 -15.65 -51.12
C LYS A 189 -18.10 -14.84 -52.36
N ARG A 190 -17.65 -13.59 -52.48
CA ARG A 190 -17.98 -12.73 -53.64
C ARG A 190 -17.28 -13.15 -54.94
N ARG A 191 -16.19 -13.93 -54.88
CA ARG A 191 -15.45 -14.37 -56.07
C ARG A 191 -15.98 -15.66 -56.70
N PHE A 192 -16.86 -16.39 -56.00
CA PHE A 192 -17.45 -17.65 -56.46
C PHE A 192 -18.95 -17.54 -56.80
N ALA A 193 -19.52 -16.33 -56.80
CA ALA A 193 -20.93 -16.07 -57.13
C ALA A 193 -21.13 -15.46 -58.53
N LEU A 194 -20.21 -15.70 -59.46
CA LEU A 194 -20.33 -15.38 -60.90
C LEU A 194 -20.47 -16.67 -61.71
#